data_AF-K2ALC4-F1
#
_entry.id   AF-K2ALC4-F1
#
_cell.length_a   1.000
_cell.length_b   1.000
_cell.length_c   1.000
_cell.angle_alpha   90.00
_cell.angle_beta   90.00
_cell.angle_gamma   90.00
#
_symmetry.space_group_name_H-M   'P 1'
#
loop_
_entity.id
_entity.type
_entity.pdbx_description
1 polymer ?
#
loop_
_entity_poly.entity_id
_entity_poly.type
_entity_poly.pdbx_seq_one_letter_code
_entity_poly.pdbx_strand_id
1 'polypeptide(L)'
;MIMWTVLTWLLVPVLSTVFGVEGASLGYALVGVSSVVVFYLVRQRVNFSLMYSLVKPALAAFAMAMVLFIAMRLVPWNYLGLLLMVLLSGATYALAIYLLVGRAAVDDVKKVLAVFGKK
;
A
#
# COMPACT_ATOMS: atom_id res chain seq x y z
N MET A 1 -17.20 12.25 2.77
CA MET A 1 -16.67 13.42 3.50
C MET A 1 -17.11 13.41 4.95
N ILE A 2 -18.41 13.43 5.27
CA ILE A 2 -18.90 13.45 6.67
C ILE A 2 -18.26 12.36 7.56
N MET A 3 -18.32 11.08 7.15
CA MET A 3 -17.72 9.98 7.92
C MET A 3 -16.22 10.19 8.18
N TRP A 4 -15.46 10.52 7.14
CA TRP A 4 -14.02 10.74 7.23
C TRP A 4 -13.69 11.95 8.11
N THR A 5 -14.45 13.04 7.97
CA THR A 5 -14.28 14.25 8.79
C THR A 5 -14.55 13.94 10.26
N VAL A 6 -15.64 13.24 10.58
CA VAL A 6 -15.97 12.83 11.95
C VAL A 6 -14.86 11.94 12.52
N LEU A 7 -14.39 10.95 11.75
CA LEU A 7 -13.33 10.06 12.20
C LEU A 7 -12.03 10.82 12.47
N THR A 8 -11.62 11.74 11.59
CA THR A 8 -10.40 12.54 11.77
C THR A 8 -10.52 13.45 12.98
N TRP A 9 -11.65 14.15 13.15
CA TRP A 9 -11.89 15.07 14.25
C TRP A 9 -11.98 14.37 15.61
N LEU A 10 -12.37 13.10 15.62
CA LEU A 10 -12.48 12.33 16.86
C LEU A 10 -11.17 11.59 17.15
N LEU A 11 -10.68 10.79 16.21
CA LEU A 11 -9.51 9.93 16.41
C LEU A 11 -8.22 10.74 16.54
N VAL A 12 -7.97 11.72 15.67
CA VAL A 12 -6.66 12.40 15.64
C VAL A 12 -6.41 13.22 16.92
N PRO A 13 -7.33 14.05 17.42
CA PRO A 13 -7.11 14.80 18.67
C PRO A 13 -7.07 13.90 19.90
N VAL A 14 -7.92 12.87 19.96
CA VAL A 14 -7.94 11.94 21.10
C VAL A 14 -6.65 11.14 21.17
N LEU A 15 -6.20 10.59 20.05
CA LEU A 15 -4.94 9.82 20.03
C LEU A 15 -3.74 10.74 20.21
N SER A 16 -3.76 11.97 19.67
CA SER A 16 -2.63 12.90 19.81
C SER A 16 -2.46 13.44 21.23
N THR A 17 -3.55 13.60 21.99
CA THR A 17 -3.48 14.01 23.39
C THR A 17 -2.93 12.90 24.30
N VAL A 18 -3.16 11.63 23.96
CA VAL A 18 -2.69 10.48 24.75
C VAL A 18 -1.28 10.03 24.36
N PHE A 19 -0.97 9.97 23.06
CA PHE A 19 0.27 9.40 22.52
C PHE A 19 1.12 10.43 21.75
N GLY A 20 0.80 11.71 21.84
CA GLY A 20 1.56 12.78 21.19
C GLY A 20 1.57 12.67 19.66
N VAL A 21 2.74 12.86 19.07
CA VAL A 21 2.93 12.83 17.61
C VAL A 21 2.66 11.44 17.02
N GLU A 22 3.03 10.37 17.75
CA GLU A 22 2.76 8.99 17.34
C GLU A 22 1.27 8.67 17.38
N GLY A 23 0.54 9.27 18.33
CA GLY A 23 -0.91 9.21 18.38
C GLY A 23 -1.59 9.82 17.17
N ALA A 24 -1.09 10.99 16.73
CA ALA A 24 -1.61 11.63 15.53
C ALA A 24 -1.39 10.75 14.29
N SER A 25 -0.20 10.15 14.13
CA SER A 25 0.09 9.28 12.98
C SER A 25 -0.75 8.01 12.99
N LEU A 26 -0.96 7.38 14.16
CA LEU A 26 -1.90 6.26 14.31
C LEU A 26 -3.34 6.68 13.99
N GLY A 27 -3.78 7.86 14.42
CA GLY A 27 -5.08 8.42 14.08
C GLY A 27 -5.28 8.53 12.57
N TYR A 28 -4.29 9.08 11.86
CA TYR A 28 -4.32 9.15 10.40
C TYR A 28 -4.30 7.78 9.72
N ALA A 29 -3.54 6.81 10.27
CA ALA A 29 -3.55 5.44 9.75
C ALA A 29 -4.93 4.79 9.88
N LEU A 30 -5.59 4.92 11.03
CA LEU A 30 -6.95 4.40 11.26
C LEU A 30 -7.98 5.06 10.36
N VAL A 31 -7.89 6.38 10.20
CA VAL A 31 -8.72 7.13 9.26
C VAL A 31 -8.51 6.62 7.82
N GLY A 32 -7.27 6.34 7.41
CA GLY A 32 -6.97 5.74 6.10
C GLY A 32 -7.62 4.37 5.91
N VAL A 33 -7.54 3.51 6.93
CA VAL A 33 -8.16 2.17 6.93
C VAL A 33 -9.68 2.23 6.83
N SER A 34 -10.32 3.32 7.29
CA SER A 34 -11.77 3.50 7.16
C SER A 34 -12.28 3.48 5.70
N SER A 35 -11.39 3.67 4.71
CA SER A 35 -11.70 3.49 3.28
C SER A 35 -12.24 2.10 2.96
N VAL A 36 -11.91 1.08 3.77
CA VAL A 36 -12.46 -0.28 3.68
C VAL A 36 -14.00 -0.28 3.76
N VAL A 37 -14.60 0.63 4.53
CA VAL A 37 -16.06 0.77 4.63
C VAL A 37 -16.68 1.12 3.28
N VAL A 38 -16.04 1.99 2.50
CA VAL A 38 -16.50 2.36 1.15
C VAL A 38 -16.45 1.14 0.24
N PHE A 39 -15.34 0.39 0.25
CA PHE A 39 -15.22 -0.83 -0.54
C PHE A 39 -16.28 -1.88 -0.17
N TYR A 40 -16.58 -2.03 1.12
CA TYR A 40 -17.63 -2.93 1.59
C TYR A 40 -19.02 -2.54 1.06
N LEU A 41 -19.37 -1.25 1.12
CA LEU A 41 -20.65 -0.74 0.60
C LEU A 41 -20.75 -0.88 -0.93
N VAL A 42 -19.68 -0.59 -1.66
CA VAL A 42 -19.66 -0.70 -3.13
C VAL A 42 -19.73 -2.17 -3.58
N ARG A 43 -19.17 -3.12 -2.81
CA ARG A 43 -19.25 -4.56 -3.13
C ARG A 43 -20.70 -5.06 -3.19
N GLN A 44 -21.61 -4.43 -2.45
CA GLN A 44 -23.03 -4.78 -2.51
C GLN A 44 -23.73 -4.29 -3.80
N ARG A 45 -23.13 -3.32 -4.50
CA ARG A 45 -23.68 -2.70 -5.72
C ARG A 45 -22.97 -3.15 -6.99
N VAL A 46 -21.70 -3.55 -6.89
CA VAL A 46 -20.87 -4.01 -8.00
C VAL A 46 -20.25 -5.34 -7.62
N ASN A 47 -20.43 -6.36 -8.47
CA ASN A 47 -19.80 -7.66 -8.30
C ASN A 47 -18.31 -7.59 -8.68
N PHE A 48 -17.48 -7.08 -7.76
CA PHE A 48 -16.02 -7.15 -7.89
C PHE A 48 -15.42 -7.99 -6.76
N SER A 49 -14.41 -8.79 -7.10
CA SER A 49 -13.72 -9.65 -6.15
C SER A 49 -12.62 -8.88 -5.41
N LEU A 50 -12.98 -8.22 -4.30
CA LEU A 50 -12.01 -7.57 -3.40
C LEU A 50 -10.86 -8.49 -3.00
N MET A 51 -11.16 -9.77 -2.78
CA MET A 51 -10.16 -10.76 -2.38
C MET A 51 -9.04 -10.87 -3.43
N TYR A 52 -9.39 -10.89 -4.73
CA TYR A 52 -8.39 -11.02 -5.78
C TYR A 52 -7.55 -9.74 -5.95
N SER A 53 -8.19 -8.58 -5.85
CA SER A 53 -7.53 -7.27 -6.01
C SER A 53 -6.68 -6.86 -4.79
N LEU A 54 -6.96 -7.39 -3.60
CA LEU A 54 -6.25 -7.02 -2.37
C LEU A 54 -5.24 -8.10 -1.95
N VAL A 55 -5.59 -9.39 -2.03
CA VAL A 55 -4.71 -10.48 -1.56
C VAL A 55 -3.45 -10.59 -2.41
N LYS A 56 -3.54 -10.42 -3.73
CA LYS A 56 -2.37 -10.55 -4.60
C LYS A 56 -1.32 -9.45 -4.34
N PRO A 57 -1.68 -8.15 -4.30
CA PRO A 57 -0.74 -7.11 -3.87
C PRO A 57 -0.24 -7.28 -2.44
N ALA A 58 -1.11 -7.71 -1.51
CA ALA A 58 -0.71 -7.95 -0.12
C ALA A 58 0.34 -9.08 -0.01
N LEU A 59 0.17 -10.18 -0.75
CA LEU A 59 1.15 -11.26 -0.81
C LEU A 59 2.47 -10.80 -1.47
N ALA A 60 2.40 -9.99 -2.52
CA ALA A 60 3.60 -9.39 -3.12
C ALA A 60 4.33 -8.45 -2.14
N ALA A 61 3.59 -7.63 -1.40
CA ALA A 61 4.14 -6.75 -0.37
C ALA A 61 4.76 -7.54 0.80
N PHE A 62 4.15 -8.67 1.18
CA PHE A 62 4.70 -9.57 2.18
C PHE A 62 6.00 -10.23 1.71
N ALA A 63 6.05 -10.70 0.47
CA ALA A 63 7.28 -11.23 -0.14
C ALA A 63 8.39 -10.17 -0.17
N MET A 64 8.07 -8.93 -0.58
CA MET A 64 8.99 -7.80 -0.54
C MET A 64 9.50 -7.53 0.89
N ALA A 65 8.62 -7.53 1.90
CA ALA A 65 8.99 -7.29 3.28
C ALA A 65 9.96 -8.35 3.81
N MET A 66 9.73 -9.63 3.47
CA MET A 66 10.63 -10.74 3.82
C MET A 66 12.03 -10.56 3.21
N VAL A 67 12.10 -10.22 1.92
CA VAL A 67 13.38 -9.96 1.26
C VAL A 67 14.10 -8.76 1.90
N LEU A 68 13.38 -7.67 2.15
CA LEU A 68 13.94 -6.48 2.78
C LEU A 68 14.51 -6.79 4.17
N PHE A 69 13.79 -7.58 4.97
CA PHE A 69 14.22 -7.96 6.31
C PHE A 69 15.51 -8.79 6.30
N ILE A 70 15.70 -9.65 5.29
CA ILE A 70 16.94 -10.39 5.08
C ILE A 70 18.04 -9.44 4.56
N ALA A 71 17.72 -8.56 3.61
CA ALA A 71 18.67 -7.61 3.03
C ALA A 71 19.23 -6.63 4.09
N MET A 72 18.40 -6.23 5.07
CA MET A 72 18.83 -5.41 6.21
C MET A 72 19.98 -6.01 7.03
N ARG A 73 20.14 -7.34 7.01
CA ARG A 73 21.23 -8.03 7.71
C ARG A 73 22.51 -8.13 6.88
N LEU A 74 22.38 -8.08 5.55
CA LEU A 74 23.49 -8.32 4.61
C LEU A 74 24.11 -7.03 4.06
N VAL A 75 23.30 -5.97 3.94
CA VAL A 75 23.72 -4.72 3.30
C VAL A 75 24.13 -3.71 4.37
N PRO A 76 25.29 -3.04 4.21
CA PRO A 76 25.78 -2.04 5.17
C PRO A 76 24.87 -0.80 5.23
N TRP A 77 24.85 -0.17 6.40
CA TRP A 77 24.05 1.02 6.70
C TRP A 77 24.73 2.30 6.16
N ASN A 78 24.82 2.41 4.84
CA ASN A 78 25.30 3.60 4.14
C ASN A 78 24.30 4.04 3.05
N TYR A 79 24.47 5.24 2.49
CA TYR A 79 23.56 5.78 1.47
C TYR A 79 23.43 4.86 0.24
N LEU A 80 24.53 4.23 -0.16
CA LEU A 80 24.55 3.26 -1.27
C LEU A 80 23.75 2.00 -0.92
N GLY A 81 23.88 1.51 0.31
CA GLY A 81 23.15 0.37 0.84
C GLY A 81 21.65 0.64 0.91
N LEU A 82 21.25 1.85 1.30
CA LEU A 82 19.84 2.28 1.25
C LEU A 82 19.30 2.25 -0.18
N LEU A 83 20.05 2.78 -1.16
CA LEU A 83 19.66 2.74 -2.58
C LEU A 83 19.51 1.29 -3.07
N LEU A 84 20.46 0.42 -2.73
CA LEU A 84 20.40 -1.00 -3.07
C LEU A 84 19.19 -1.70 -2.44
N MET A 85 18.88 -1.42 -1.18
CA MET A 85 17.69 -1.97 -0.51
C MET A 85 16.39 -1.54 -1.19
N VAL A 86 16.28 -0.26 -1.57
CA VAL A 86 15.11 0.27 -2.31
C VAL A 86 14.96 -0.40 -3.67
N LEU A 87 16.05 -0.53 -4.43
CA LEU A 87 16.03 -1.18 -5.74
C LEU A 87 15.70 -2.67 -5.64
N LEU A 88 16.30 -3.38 -4.68
CA LEU A 88 16.09 -4.81 -4.47
C LEU A 88 14.65 -5.10 -4.02
N SER A 89 14.13 -4.36 -3.03
CA SER A 89 12.75 -4.50 -2.57
C SER A 89 11.74 -4.11 -3.67
N GLY A 90 11.99 -3.01 -4.38
CA GLY A 90 11.16 -2.61 -5.52
C GLY A 90 11.13 -3.66 -6.63
N ALA A 91 12.28 -4.23 -6.99
CA ALA A 91 12.37 -5.30 -7.99
C ALA A 91 11.67 -6.59 -7.54
N THR A 92 11.80 -6.97 -6.27
CA THR A 92 11.12 -8.16 -5.74
C THR A 92 9.61 -7.98 -5.65
N TYR A 93 9.11 -6.79 -5.32
CA TYR A 93 7.69 -6.49 -5.41
C TYR A 93 7.18 -6.56 -6.86
N ALA A 94 7.90 -5.94 -7.80
CA ALA A 94 7.56 -5.95 -9.22
C ALA A 94 7.54 -7.38 -9.79
N LEU A 95 8.48 -8.23 -9.38
CA LEU A 95 8.54 -9.63 -9.79
C LEU A 95 7.42 -10.45 -9.14
N ALA A 96 7.18 -10.28 -7.84
CA ALA A 96 6.11 -10.98 -7.13
C ALA A 96 4.73 -10.62 -7.67
N ILE A 97 4.46 -9.33 -7.96
CA ILE A 97 3.18 -8.91 -8.54
C ILE A 97 3.02 -9.44 -9.97
N TYR A 98 4.10 -9.45 -10.76
CA TYR A 98 4.08 -10.03 -12.11
C TYR A 98 3.78 -11.53 -12.08
N LEU A 99 4.34 -12.28 -11.13
CA LEU A 99 4.06 -13.71 -10.98
C LEU A 99 2.63 -13.99 -10.47
N LEU A 100 2.11 -13.17 -9.55
CA LEU A 100 0.79 -13.39 -8.95
C LEU A 100 -0.36 -12.90 -9.84
N VAL A 101 -0.22 -11.75 -10.52
CA VAL A 101 -1.25 -11.12 -11.34
C VAL A 101 -1.08 -11.45 -12.83
N GLY A 102 0.14 -11.77 -13.26
CA GLY A 102 0.45 -12.15 -14.64
C GLY A 102 0.41 -10.98 -15.62
N ARG A 103 0.05 -11.27 -16.88
CA ARG A 103 0.02 -10.29 -17.98
C ARG A 103 -0.94 -9.13 -17.75
N ALA A 104 -2.00 -9.34 -16.95
CA ALA A 104 -2.95 -8.29 -16.62
C ALA A 104 -2.28 -7.06 -15.96
N ALA A 105 -1.28 -7.27 -15.10
CA ALA A 105 -0.53 -6.17 -14.49
C ALA A 105 0.24 -5.34 -15.54
N VAL A 106 0.84 -6.01 -16.52
CA VAL A 106 1.57 -5.35 -17.62
C VAL A 106 0.61 -4.59 -18.53
N ASP A 107 -0.56 -5.18 -18.82
CA ASP A 107 -1.58 -4.55 -19.65
C ASP A 107 -2.16 -3.30 -18.97
N ASP A 108 -2.34 -3.33 -17.65
CA ASP A 108 -2.78 -2.15 -16.90
C ASP A 108 -1.73 -1.04 -16.89
N VAL A 109 -0.44 -1.39 -16.72
CA VAL A 109 0.66 -0.42 -16.85
C VAL A 109 0.70 0.19 -18.26
N LYS A 110 0.53 -0.62 -19.31
CA LYS A 110 0.47 -0.14 -20.69
C LYS A 110 -0.71 0.81 -20.92
N LYS A 111 -1.90 0.53 -20.37
CA LYS A 111 -3.05 1.43 -20.46
C LYS A 111 -2.76 2.77 -19.82
N VAL A 112 -2.15 2.77 -18.63
CA VAL A 112 -1.76 4.01 -17.93
C VAL A 112 -0.73 4.78 -18.75
N LEU A 113 0.32 4.13 -19.23
CA LEU A 113 1.35 4.77 -20.07
C LEU A 113 0.78 5.30 -21.38
N ALA A 114 -0.18 4.61 -21.99
CA ALA A 114 -0.86 5.07 -23.21
C ALA A 114 -1.71 6.32 -22.98
N VAL A 115 -2.28 6.49 -21.78
CA VAL A 115 -3.00 7.72 -21.39
C VAL A 115 -2.03 8.89 -21.23
N PHE A 116 -0.87 8.67 -20.60
CA PHE A 116 0.14 9.72 -20.43
C PHE A 116 0.95 10.02 -21.70
N GLY A 117 1.08 9.05 -22.60
CA GLY A 117 1.78 9.18 -23.89
C GLY A 117 0.93 9.75 -25.02
N LYS A 118 -0.37 9.97 -24.82
CA LYS A 118 -1.27 10.62 -25.79
C LYS A 118 -1.27 12.16 -25.70
N LYS A 119 -0.11 12.75 -25.39
CA LYS A 119 0.14 14.18 -25.55
C LYS A 119 0.86 14.45 -26.85
#